data_AF-A0A4S9UJM3-F1
#
_entry.id   AF-A0A4S9UJM3-F1
#
_cell.length_a   1.000
_cell.length_b   1.000
_cell.length_c   1.000
_cell.angle_alpha   90.00
_cell.angle_beta   90.00
_cell.angle_gamma   90.00
#
_symmetry.space_group_name_H-M   'P 1'
#
loop_
_entity.id
_entity.type
_entity.pdbx_description
1 polymer ?
#
loop_
_entity_poly.entity_id
_entity_poly.type
_entity_poly.pdbx_seq_one_letter_code
_entity_poly.pdbx_strand_id
1 'polypeptide(L)'
;MSVGFIDAVGLLSGGLGIVDFFKGLLPEDQAPQGTTVNIKVGISRIGDDVNNLGGKISAVYGFNTFNEFIGQADGQKVAEGDSVTFTIDQSSPGEQASFVGISNAADATCISWIAVGQRDNTPGGAWTGDIGAECLQRWHVGNQKAGKFKDSNVDYIPRCTWVDSDYTDGTVSAALKFRTSAYGENVQDTVGNNDHCAFTIFGKDDGPIAGQPAKRSDLDRPDWIINRLITSDIPSQLARELCYSNTSWGPDFIGADGYFCDMSKKELMPLCSTEDVNGCIEYDATEKTILKRSTIARREVKSVHKSYETITHNSNST
;
A
#
# COMPACT_ATOMS: atom_id res chain seq x y z
N MET A 1 -29.05 -10.81 17.38
CA MET A 1 -28.48 -9.96 16.32
C MET A 1 -27.73 -10.86 15.36
N SER A 2 -28.13 -10.87 14.09
CA SER A 2 -27.43 -11.62 13.05
C SER A 2 -26.13 -10.88 12.73
N VAL A 3 -24.97 -11.52 12.95
CA VAL A 3 -23.68 -10.97 12.50
C VAL A 3 -23.60 -11.28 11.01
N GLY A 4 -23.85 -10.27 10.17
CA GLY A 4 -23.64 -10.39 8.73
C GLY A 4 -22.20 -10.03 8.34
N PHE A 5 -21.80 -10.43 7.14
CA PHE A 5 -20.47 -10.14 6.58
C PHE A 5 -20.55 -9.44 5.23
N ILE A 6 -19.47 -8.77 4.82
CA ILE A 6 -19.26 -8.14 3.51
C ILE A 6 -17.88 -8.52 3.00
N ASP A 7 -17.73 -8.72 1.69
CA ASP A 7 -16.47 -9.11 1.09
C ASP A 7 -15.46 -7.93 1.01
N ALA A 8 -14.20 -8.19 1.37
CA ALA A 8 -13.07 -7.27 1.28
C ALA A 8 -11.76 -8.01 0.91
N VAL A 9 -10.69 -7.27 0.61
CA VAL A 9 -9.36 -7.84 0.33
C VAL A 9 -8.51 -7.88 1.60
N GLY A 10 -7.82 -9.00 1.84
CA GLY A 10 -6.80 -9.13 2.90
C GLY A 10 -5.61 -9.99 2.49
N LEU A 11 -4.50 -9.90 3.22
CA LEU A 11 -3.27 -10.63 2.91
C LEU A 11 -2.96 -11.75 3.91
N LEU A 12 -2.56 -12.93 3.42
CA LEU A 12 -1.87 -13.97 4.19
C LEU A 12 -0.43 -14.11 3.71
N SER A 13 0.46 -14.60 4.58
CA SER A 13 1.86 -14.89 4.29
C SER A 13 2.09 -15.41 2.85
N GLY A 14 2.45 -14.50 1.93
CA GLY A 14 2.73 -14.78 0.52
C GLY A 14 1.64 -14.50 -0.53
N GLY A 15 0.47 -13.92 -0.21
CA GLY A 15 -0.54 -13.54 -1.23
C GLY A 15 -1.87 -12.97 -0.72
N LEU A 16 -2.66 -12.41 -1.66
CA LEU A 16 -3.96 -11.77 -1.40
C LEU A 16 -5.12 -12.78 -1.42
N GLY A 17 -6.09 -12.59 -0.53
CA GLY A 17 -7.30 -13.40 -0.41
C GLY A 17 -8.54 -12.56 -0.07
N ILE A 18 -9.70 -13.24 -0.09
CA ILE A 18 -11.01 -12.61 0.14
C ILE A 18 -11.46 -12.85 1.57
N VAL A 19 -11.83 -11.76 2.21
CA VAL A 19 -12.19 -11.69 3.63
C VAL A 19 -13.65 -11.31 3.76
N ASP A 20 -14.36 -12.04 4.60
CA ASP A 20 -15.64 -11.65 5.18
C ASP A 20 -15.41 -10.67 6.32
N PHE A 21 -15.59 -9.39 6.05
CA PHE A 21 -15.52 -8.28 6.99
C PHE A 21 -16.82 -8.19 7.82
N PHE A 22 -16.72 -7.95 9.13
CA PHE A 22 -17.91 -7.89 9.98
C PHE A 22 -18.80 -6.69 9.64
N LYS A 23 -20.11 -6.90 9.38
CA LYS A 23 -21.06 -5.80 9.12
C LYS A 23 -21.15 -4.79 10.26
N GLY A 24 -20.95 -5.21 11.51
CA GLY A 24 -20.96 -4.30 12.67
C GLY A 24 -19.80 -3.30 12.71
N LEU A 25 -18.84 -3.40 11.78
CA LEU A 25 -17.77 -2.44 11.58
C LEU A 25 -18.12 -1.38 10.53
N LEU A 26 -19.21 -1.56 9.78
CA LEU A 26 -19.74 -0.49 8.95
C LEU A 26 -20.44 0.56 9.83
N PRO A 27 -20.43 1.85 9.45
CA PRO A 27 -21.30 2.86 10.04
C PRO A 27 -22.78 2.43 10.03
N GLU A 28 -23.53 2.69 11.10
CA GLU A 28 -24.98 2.40 11.15
C GLU A 28 -25.78 3.21 10.13
N ASP A 29 -26.85 2.60 9.60
CA ASP A 29 -27.78 3.12 8.58
C ASP A 29 -28.64 4.27 9.12
N GLN A 30 -28.06 5.42 9.49
CA GLN A 30 -28.83 6.65 9.72
C GLN A 30 -28.02 7.95 9.89
N ALA A 31 -26.90 8.13 9.18
CA ALA A 31 -26.36 9.48 9.05
C ALA A 31 -27.26 10.30 8.09
N PRO A 32 -27.89 11.42 8.54
CA PRO A 32 -28.80 12.19 7.69
C PRO A 32 -28.09 13.01 6.59
N GLN A 33 -26.77 12.90 6.42
CA GLN A 33 -25.94 13.73 5.52
C GLN A 33 -24.93 12.84 4.77
N GLY A 34 -25.10 12.56 3.48
CA GLY A 34 -24.05 11.93 2.63
C GLY A 34 -23.46 10.55 3.04
N THR A 35 -22.34 10.19 2.41
CA THR A 35 -21.57 8.95 2.64
C THR A 35 -20.84 8.99 3.98
N THR A 36 -20.79 7.83 4.65
CA THR A 36 -20.08 7.63 5.92
C THR A 36 -18.79 6.84 5.71
N VAL A 37 -17.76 7.20 6.48
CA VAL A 37 -16.43 6.59 6.41
C VAL A 37 -15.96 6.29 7.83
N ASN A 38 -15.94 5.01 8.21
CA ASN A 38 -15.37 4.56 9.48
C ASN A 38 -13.88 4.22 9.29
N ILE A 39 -13.02 4.82 10.09
CA ILE A 39 -11.58 4.56 10.09
C ILE A 39 -11.23 3.90 11.41
N LYS A 40 -10.58 2.73 11.34
CA LYS A 40 -9.98 2.07 12.51
C LYS A 40 -8.49 2.34 12.55
N VAL A 41 -8.02 2.76 13.71
CA VAL A 41 -6.61 2.93 14.02
C VAL A 41 -6.06 1.65 14.66
N GLY A 42 -4.82 1.30 14.30
CA GLY A 42 -4.10 0.17 14.88
C GLY A 42 -3.88 0.33 16.39
N ILE A 43 -3.53 -0.75 17.08
CA ILE A 43 -3.09 -0.75 18.48
C ILE A 43 -1.82 -1.58 18.65
N SER A 44 -0.83 -1.05 19.34
CA SER A 44 0.42 -1.71 19.71
C SER A 44 0.26 -2.47 21.04
N ARG A 45 1.15 -3.42 21.34
CA ARG A 45 1.15 -4.03 22.67
C ARG A 45 1.83 -3.07 23.65
N ILE A 46 1.29 -3.00 24.87
CA ILE A 46 1.91 -2.24 25.97
C ILE A 46 3.34 -2.75 26.17
N GLY A 47 4.33 -1.88 25.96
CA GLY A 47 5.76 -2.17 26.14
C GLY A 47 6.54 -2.45 24.87
N ASP A 48 5.92 -2.44 23.68
CA ASP A 48 6.67 -2.35 22.42
C ASP A 48 7.23 -0.91 22.28
N ASP A 49 8.47 -0.75 21.78
CA ASP A 49 9.12 0.56 21.54
C ASP A 49 8.44 1.40 20.44
N VAL A 50 7.27 0.98 19.97
CA VAL A 50 6.50 1.65 18.91
C VAL A 50 5.54 2.64 19.55
N ASN A 51 5.86 3.91 19.36
CA ASN A 51 5.04 5.05 19.76
C ASN A 51 3.61 4.91 19.21
N ASN A 52 2.61 5.08 20.08
CA ASN A 52 1.20 5.40 19.80
C ASN A 52 0.80 5.36 18.31
N LEU A 53 0.03 4.34 17.90
CA LEU A 53 -0.42 4.19 16.51
C LEU A 53 -1.53 5.17 16.09
N GLY A 54 -2.06 5.97 17.04
CA GLY A 54 -3.03 7.02 16.77
C GLY A 54 -2.40 8.36 16.39
N GLY A 55 -3.19 9.20 15.73
CA GLY A 55 -2.72 10.44 15.15
C GLY A 55 -3.87 11.39 14.84
N LYS A 56 -3.73 12.22 13.80
CA LYS A 56 -4.76 13.20 13.40
C LYS A 56 -5.09 13.08 11.93
N ILE A 57 -6.30 12.61 11.64
CA ILE A 57 -6.91 12.73 10.32
C ILE A 57 -7.17 14.21 10.06
N SER A 58 -6.75 14.71 8.89
CA SER A 58 -6.93 16.12 8.48
C SER A 58 -8.31 16.34 7.87
N ALA A 59 -8.74 15.45 6.98
CA ALA A 59 -10.06 15.48 6.36
C ALA A 59 -10.39 14.14 5.67
N VAL A 60 -11.68 13.97 5.39
CA VAL A 60 -12.19 12.88 4.55
C VAL A 60 -12.95 13.47 3.37
N TYR A 61 -12.71 12.97 2.17
CA TYR A 61 -13.23 13.52 0.93
C TYR A 61 -14.05 12.48 0.16
N GLY A 62 -15.16 12.93 -0.42
CA GLY A 62 -15.99 12.13 -1.32
C GLY A 62 -15.84 12.58 -2.76
N PHE A 63 -15.78 11.61 -3.68
CA PHE A 63 -15.86 11.87 -5.12
C PHE A 63 -16.86 10.94 -5.79
N ASN A 64 -17.63 11.45 -6.76
CA ASN A 64 -18.59 10.65 -7.50
C ASN A 64 -17.93 9.72 -8.53
N THR A 65 -18.74 9.00 -9.31
CA THR A 65 -18.27 8.04 -10.32
C THR A 65 -17.43 8.67 -11.44
N PHE A 66 -17.60 9.98 -11.67
CA PHE A 66 -16.84 10.77 -12.63
C PHE A 66 -15.58 11.40 -12.02
N ASN A 67 -15.24 11.03 -10.78
CA ASN A 67 -14.12 11.58 -10.02
C ASN A 67 -14.28 13.08 -9.69
N GLU A 68 -15.50 13.60 -9.71
CA GLU A 68 -15.79 14.96 -9.30
C GLU A 68 -15.92 15.04 -7.78
N PHE A 69 -15.35 16.07 -7.16
CA PHE A 69 -15.44 16.31 -5.73
C PHE A 69 -16.89 16.62 -5.33
N ILE A 70 -17.46 15.84 -4.41
CA ILE A 70 -18.86 15.99 -3.98
C ILE A 70 -19.01 16.55 -2.57
N GLY A 71 -17.96 16.48 -1.75
CA GLY A 71 -18.02 16.91 -0.37
C GLY A 71 -16.83 16.49 0.48
N GLN A 72 -16.80 16.99 1.71
CA GLN A 72 -15.78 16.62 2.70
C GLN A 72 -16.34 16.55 4.12
N ALA A 73 -15.61 15.90 5.01
CA ALA A 73 -15.76 16.01 6.45
C ALA A 73 -14.46 16.56 7.05
N ASP A 74 -14.58 17.44 8.04
CA ASP A 74 -13.43 17.91 8.80
C ASP A 74 -12.81 16.78 9.61
N GLY A 75 -11.49 16.79 9.70
CA GLY A 75 -10.71 15.80 10.44
C GLY A 75 -10.76 15.99 11.95
N GLN A 76 -10.25 14.98 12.65
CA GLN A 76 -10.10 15.00 14.11
C GLN A 76 -8.94 14.10 14.57
N LYS A 77 -8.52 14.28 15.82
CA LYS A 77 -7.55 13.40 16.46
C LYS A 77 -8.22 12.06 16.79
N VAL A 78 -7.49 10.97 16.59
CA VAL A 78 -7.96 9.61 16.83
C VAL A 78 -6.94 8.89 17.69
N ALA A 79 -7.40 8.31 18.80
CA ALA A 79 -6.52 7.57 19.70
C ALA A 79 -6.13 6.22 19.11
N GLU A 80 -5.00 5.68 19.57
CA GLU A 80 -4.59 4.32 19.28
C GLU A 80 -5.69 3.31 19.65
N GLY A 81 -5.93 2.37 18.73
CA GLY A 81 -6.96 1.35 18.88
C GLY A 81 -8.39 1.85 18.77
N ASP A 82 -8.63 3.14 18.57
CA ASP A 82 -9.97 3.69 18.47
C ASP A 82 -10.53 3.61 17.04
N SER A 83 -11.84 3.84 16.92
CA SER A 83 -12.57 3.93 15.67
C SER A 83 -13.27 5.27 15.58
N VAL A 84 -13.17 5.92 14.42
CA VAL A 84 -13.83 7.19 14.17
C VAL A 84 -14.69 7.09 12.91
N THR A 85 -15.90 7.65 12.96
CA THR A 85 -16.78 7.72 11.78
C THR A 85 -16.92 9.17 11.33
N PHE A 86 -16.60 9.41 10.06
CA PHE A 86 -16.83 10.68 9.39
C PHE A 86 -18.07 10.59 8.52
N THR A 87 -18.76 11.71 8.39
CA THR A 87 -19.95 11.87 7.56
C THR A 87 -19.66 12.99 6.58
N ILE A 88 -19.54 12.67 5.30
CA ILE A 88 -19.13 13.62 4.26
C ILE A 88 -20.29 14.59 4.01
N ASP A 89 -20.04 15.89 4.18
CA ASP A 89 -20.98 16.95 3.82
C ASP A 89 -21.01 17.09 2.31
N GLN A 90 -21.97 16.41 1.69
CA GLN A 90 -22.12 16.33 0.24
C GLN A 90 -23.09 17.37 -0.28
N SER A 91 -22.73 18.02 -1.39
CA SER A 91 -23.59 18.96 -2.11
C SER A 91 -24.94 18.32 -2.50
N SER A 92 -24.91 17.03 -2.84
CA SER A 92 -26.09 16.18 -3.02
C SER A 92 -25.94 14.94 -2.13
N PRO A 93 -26.71 14.83 -1.02
CA PRO A 93 -26.57 13.71 -0.10
C PRO A 93 -26.83 12.33 -0.73
N GLY A 94 -27.59 12.28 -1.83
CA GLY A 94 -27.88 11.03 -2.54
C GLY A 94 -26.78 10.57 -3.50
N GLU A 95 -25.76 11.38 -3.77
CA GLU A 95 -24.63 10.95 -4.57
C GLU A 95 -23.77 9.94 -3.80
N GLN A 96 -23.43 8.83 -4.45
CA GLN A 96 -22.51 7.86 -3.88
C GLN A 96 -21.07 8.36 -4.01
N ALA A 97 -20.28 8.23 -2.95
CA ALA A 97 -18.83 8.39 -3.05
C ALA A 97 -18.22 7.14 -3.70
N SER A 98 -18.08 7.15 -5.03
CA SER A 98 -17.37 6.08 -5.78
C SER A 98 -15.86 6.08 -5.48
N PHE A 99 -15.34 7.19 -4.98
CA PHE A 99 -14.01 7.26 -4.38
C PHE A 99 -14.06 7.97 -3.05
N VAL A 100 -13.26 7.47 -2.12
CA VAL A 100 -13.04 8.08 -0.81
C VAL A 100 -11.57 8.43 -0.68
N GLY A 101 -11.29 9.66 -0.25
CA GLY A 101 -9.95 10.15 0.06
C GLY A 101 -9.80 10.44 1.55
N ILE A 102 -8.68 10.06 2.14
CA ILE A 102 -8.30 10.37 3.52
C ILE A 102 -6.99 11.14 3.47
N SER A 103 -6.90 12.27 4.17
CA SER A 103 -5.62 12.92 4.44
C SER A 103 -5.30 12.91 5.93
N ASN A 104 -4.01 12.86 6.25
CA ASN A 104 -3.49 12.90 7.60
C ASN A 104 -2.69 14.18 7.83
N ALA A 105 -2.65 14.64 9.08
CA ALA A 105 -1.77 15.73 9.49
C ALA A 105 -0.37 15.19 9.82
N ALA A 106 0.48 16.06 10.38
CA ALA A 106 1.82 15.71 10.88
C ALA A 106 1.80 14.74 12.09
N ASP A 107 0.62 14.52 12.70
CA ASP A 107 0.46 13.52 13.75
C ASP A 107 0.11 12.18 13.06
N ALA A 108 1.14 11.41 12.71
CA ALA A 108 1.05 10.19 11.93
C ALA A 108 -0.02 9.21 12.46
N THR A 109 -0.83 8.64 11.56
CA THR A 109 -1.87 7.66 11.91
C THR A 109 -1.60 6.32 11.23
N CYS A 110 -1.64 5.21 11.98
CA CYS A 110 -1.60 3.87 11.40
C CYS A 110 -3.02 3.33 11.21
N ILE A 111 -3.50 3.33 9.97
CA ILE A 111 -4.87 2.94 9.62
C ILE A 111 -4.94 1.43 9.38
N SER A 112 -5.70 0.71 10.22
CA SER A 112 -5.94 -0.73 10.07
C SER A 112 -6.95 -1.04 8.96
N TRP A 113 -8.07 -0.30 8.93
CA TRP A 113 -9.04 -0.39 7.86
C TRP A 113 -9.90 0.86 7.75
N ILE A 114 -10.53 1.02 6.60
CA ILE A 114 -11.50 2.06 6.28
C ILE A 114 -12.74 1.37 5.71
N ALA A 115 -13.89 1.56 6.35
CA ALA A 115 -15.18 1.03 5.93
C ALA A 115 -16.07 2.16 5.42
N VAL A 116 -16.69 1.97 4.26
CA VAL A 116 -17.53 3.00 3.62
C VAL A 116 -19.00 2.54 3.61
N GLY A 117 -19.87 3.40 4.13
CA GLY A 117 -21.33 3.23 4.06
C GLY A 117 -21.95 4.29 3.17
N GLN A 118 -22.54 3.88 2.06
CA GLN A 118 -23.28 4.79 1.18
C GLN A 118 -24.66 5.11 1.77
N ARG A 119 -25.15 6.33 1.57
CA ARG A 119 -26.44 6.78 2.12
C ARG A 119 -27.62 5.92 1.67
N ASP A 120 -27.58 5.44 0.43
CA ASP A 120 -28.63 4.63 -0.18
C ASP A 120 -28.49 3.12 0.14
N ASN A 121 -27.61 2.77 1.08
CA ASN A 121 -27.27 1.41 1.49
C ASN A 121 -26.65 0.56 0.37
N THR A 122 -26.21 1.17 -0.72
CA THR A 122 -25.37 0.46 -1.69
C THR A 122 -24.01 0.13 -1.06
N PRO A 123 -23.37 -0.98 -1.47
CA PRO A 123 -22.12 -1.37 -0.84
C PRO A 123 -20.99 -0.35 -1.09
N GLY A 124 -20.37 0.17 -0.02
CA GLY A 124 -19.20 1.06 -0.10
C GLY A 124 -17.84 0.35 0.02
N GLY A 125 -17.82 -0.92 0.42
CA GLY A 125 -16.58 -1.72 0.55
C GLY A 125 -15.72 -1.35 1.76
N ALA A 126 -14.59 -2.06 1.90
CA ALA A 126 -13.62 -1.87 2.97
C ALA A 126 -12.18 -1.95 2.48
N TRP A 127 -11.43 -0.86 2.66
CA TRP A 127 -9.99 -0.82 2.43
C TRP A 127 -9.24 -1.26 3.68
N THR A 128 -8.18 -2.05 3.54
CA THR A 128 -7.39 -2.58 4.67
C THR A 128 -5.94 -2.13 4.57
N GLY A 129 -5.27 -2.01 5.71
CA GLY A 129 -3.84 -1.65 5.76
C GLY A 129 -2.92 -2.67 5.10
N ASP A 130 -3.41 -3.87 4.76
CA ASP A 130 -2.67 -4.82 3.93
C ASP A 130 -2.46 -4.27 2.52
N ILE A 131 -3.42 -3.54 1.96
CA ILE A 131 -3.31 -2.94 0.62
C ILE A 131 -2.15 -1.95 0.63
N GLY A 132 -2.07 -1.06 1.61
CA GLY A 132 -0.95 -0.12 1.70
C GLY A 132 0.40 -0.84 1.87
N ALA A 133 0.46 -1.89 2.69
CA ALA A 133 1.67 -2.69 2.86
C ALA A 133 2.16 -3.32 1.54
N GLU A 134 1.26 -3.92 0.76
CA GLU A 134 1.58 -4.49 -0.56
C GLU A 134 1.92 -3.41 -1.59
N CYS A 135 1.36 -2.21 -1.44
CA CYS A 135 1.59 -1.06 -2.32
C CYS A 135 2.71 -0.13 -1.84
N LEU A 136 3.70 -0.70 -1.12
CA LEU A 136 4.93 -0.06 -0.62
C LEU A 136 4.76 1.12 0.33
N GLN A 137 3.66 1.17 1.05
CA GLN A 137 3.55 2.09 2.17
C GLN A 137 4.26 1.52 3.40
N ARG A 138 4.67 2.40 4.30
CA ARG A 138 5.13 2.00 5.62
C ARG A 138 3.95 1.43 6.39
N TRP A 139 4.17 0.31 7.09
CA TRP A 139 3.10 -0.42 7.77
C TRP A 139 3.56 -0.96 9.11
N HIS A 140 2.60 -1.33 9.95
CA HIS A 140 2.81 -2.00 11.23
C HIS A 140 1.89 -3.22 11.35
N VAL A 141 2.34 -4.24 12.09
CA VAL A 141 1.54 -5.44 12.34
C VAL A 141 0.25 -5.09 13.07
N GLY A 142 -0.86 -5.67 12.65
CA GLY A 142 -2.13 -5.52 13.37
C GLY A 142 -2.33 -6.62 14.41
N ASN A 143 -3.27 -6.36 15.32
CA ASN A 143 -3.69 -7.30 16.36
C ASN A 143 -5.21 -7.24 16.63
N GLN A 144 -5.96 -6.49 15.83
CA GLN A 144 -7.42 -6.34 15.92
C GLN A 144 -8.09 -7.15 14.82
N LYS A 145 -9.11 -7.92 15.19
CA LYS A 145 -9.87 -8.76 14.26
C LYS A 145 -10.86 -7.91 13.45
N ALA A 146 -10.72 -7.95 12.13
CA ALA A 146 -11.60 -7.26 11.19
C ALA A 146 -12.68 -8.18 10.60
N GLY A 147 -12.41 -9.48 10.57
CA GLY A 147 -13.28 -10.43 9.88
C GLY A 147 -12.76 -11.84 9.91
N LYS A 148 -13.07 -12.60 8.85
CA LYS A 148 -12.59 -13.96 8.63
C LYS A 148 -12.30 -14.21 7.15
N PHE A 149 -11.38 -15.11 6.85
CA PHE A 149 -11.19 -15.57 5.47
C PHE A 149 -12.33 -16.50 5.05
N LYS A 150 -12.84 -16.33 3.83
CA LYS A 150 -13.97 -17.12 3.31
C LYS A 150 -13.70 -18.61 3.27
N ASP A 151 -12.52 -18.99 2.81
CA ASP A 151 -12.22 -20.40 2.51
C ASP A 151 -11.78 -21.22 3.73
N SER A 152 -11.30 -20.55 4.78
CA SER A 152 -10.69 -21.20 5.94
C SER A 152 -11.38 -20.88 7.27
N ASN A 153 -12.28 -19.89 7.31
CA ASN A 153 -12.93 -19.39 8.54
C ASN A 153 -11.92 -18.95 9.64
N VAL A 154 -10.66 -18.73 9.25
CA VAL A 154 -9.59 -18.21 10.11
C VAL A 154 -9.84 -16.72 10.32
N ASP A 155 -9.61 -16.27 11.55
CA ASP A 155 -9.74 -14.86 11.91
C ASP A 155 -8.77 -14.01 11.09
N TYR A 156 -9.31 -12.96 10.48
CA TYR A 156 -8.55 -12.00 9.72
C TYR A 156 -8.19 -10.78 10.58
N ILE A 157 -6.90 -10.52 10.66
CA ILE A 157 -6.28 -9.41 11.39
C ILE A 157 -5.42 -8.65 10.37
N PRO A 158 -5.89 -7.51 9.83
CA PRO A 158 -5.14 -6.73 8.84
C PRO A 158 -3.94 -6.05 9.49
N ARG A 159 -2.89 -5.79 8.71
CA ARG A 159 -1.87 -4.79 9.05
C ARG A 159 -2.50 -3.40 9.14
N CYS A 160 -1.76 -2.44 9.70
CA CYS A 160 -2.08 -1.03 9.53
C CYS A 160 -1.04 -0.34 8.65
N THR A 161 -1.49 0.63 7.85
CA THR A 161 -0.63 1.45 7.00
C THR A 161 -0.52 2.85 7.57
N TRP A 162 0.71 3.36 7.64
CA TRP A 162 0.99 4.70 8.12
C TRP A 162 0.73 5.76 7.05
N VAL A 163 0.11 6.86 7.48
CA VAL A 163 -0.10 8.08 6.70
C VAL A 163 0.31 9.26 7.57
N ASP A 164 1.14 10.16 7.03
CA ASP A 164 1.74 11.28 7.76
C ASP A 164 2.18 12.39 6.79
N SER A 165 1.96 13.64 7.16
CA SER A 165 2.28 14.79 6.31
C SER A 165 3.63 15.45 6.57
N ASP A 166 4.33 15.14 7.67
CA ASP A 166 5.66 15.69 7.93
C ASP A 166 6.82 14.74 7.58
N TYR A 167 6.51 13.46 7.33
CA TYR A 167 7.44 12.43 6.86
C TYR A 167 8.60 12.13 7.81
N THR A 168 8.51 12.59 9.05
CA THR A 168 9.64 12.55 10.01
C THR A 168 9.98 11.13 10.45
N ASP A 169 9.06 10.19 10.26
CA ASP A 169 9.16 8.80 10.68
C ASP A 169 9.44 7.81 9.53
N GLY A 170 9.70 8.32 8.32
CA GLY A 170 9.97 7.51 7.12
C GLY A 170 8.72 6.98 6.41
N THR A 171 7.53 7.52 6.75
CA THR A 171 6.34 7.47 5.91
C THR A 171 6.59 8.09 4.53
N VAL A 172 5.76 7.71 3.56
CA VAL A 172 5.92 8.11 2.15
C VAL A 172 4.66 8.74 1.55
N SER A 173 3.60 8.87 2.35
CA SER A 173 2.34 9.50 1.94
C SER A 173 1.62 10.21 3.08
N ALA A 174 1.02 11.35 2.76
CA ALA A 174 0.17 12.16 3.63
C ALA A 174 -1.32 11.93 3.39
N ALA A 175 -1.67 11.27 2.29
CA ALA A 175 -3.05 10.99 1.92
C ALA A 175 -3.16 9.69 1.12
N LEU A 176 -4.35 9.11 1.12
CA LEU A 176 -4.72 8.01 0.23
C LEU A 176 -6.11 8.25 -0.36
N LYS A 177 -6.33 7.78 -1.57
CA LYS A 177 -7.63 7.79 -2.24
C LYS A 177 -7.87 6.45 -2.90
N PHE A 178 -9.05 5.88 -2.69
CA PHE A 178 -9.37 4.55 -3.19
C PHE A 178 -10.75 4.48 -3.84
N ARG A 179 -10.90 3.56 -4.80
CA ARG A 179 -12.19 3.24 -5.42
C ARG A 179 -12.95 2.30 -4.49
N THR A 180 -14.10 2.73 -4.00
CA THR A 180 -14.90 2.03 -3.00
C THR A 180 -15.33 0.64 -3.47
N SER A 181 -15.87 0.54 -4.68
CA SER A 181 -16.34 -0.73 -5.26
C SER A 181 -15.23 -1.75 -5.51
N ALA A 182 -13.98 -1.34 -5.72
CA ALA A 182 -12.86 -2.27 -5.93
C ALA A 182 -12.57 -3.12 -4.69
N TYR A 183 -12.84 -2.58 -3.51
CA TYR A 183 -12.68 -3.27 -2.23
C TYR A 183 -14.04 -3.63 -1.60
N GLY A 184 -15.05 -3.79 -2.45
CA GLY A 184 -16.41 -4.20 -2.09
C GLY A 184 -16.96 -5.13 -3.17
N GLU A 185 -17.91 -4.66 -3.97
CA GLU A 185 -18.60 -5.51 -4.97
C GLU A 185 -17.67 -6.11 -6.03
N ASN A 186 -16.59 -5.42 -6.40
CA ASN A 186 -15.64 -5.84 -7.43
C ASN A 186 -14.38 -6.51 -6.84
N VAL A 187 -14.46 -6.96 -5.58
CA VAL A 187 -13.32 -7.57 -4.86
C VAL A 187 -12.82 -8.84 -5.55
N GLN A 188 -13.72 -9.66 -6.09
CA GLN A 188 -13.38 -10.91 -6.79
C GLN A 188 -12.49 -10.62 -8.00
N ASP A 189 -12.89 -9.67 -8.83
CA ASP A 189 -12.13 -9.24 -10.01
C ASP A 189 -10.82 -8.55 -9.62
N THR A 190 -10.85 -7.75 -8.55
CA THR A 190 -9.66 -7.04 -8.05
C THR A 190 -8.59 -8.03 -7.59
N VAL A 191 -8.98 -9.08 -6.87
CA VAL A 191 -8.07 -10.15 -6.43
C VAL A 191 -7.67 -11.04 -7.60
N GLY A 192 -8.64 -11.49 -8.42
CA GLY A 192 -8.39 -12.38 -9.55
C GLY A 192 -7.47 -11.80 -10.61
N ASN A 193 -7.52 -10.47 -10.82
CA ASN A 193 -6.65 -9.75 -11.74
C ASN A 193 -5.41 -9.15 -11.07
N ASN A 194 -5.23 -9.34 -9.77
CA ASN A 194 -4.11 -8.82 -9.01
C ASN A 194 -3.98 -7.27 -9.05
N ASP A 195 -5.11 -6.58 -9.18
CA ASP A 195 -5.20 -5.12 -9.39
C ASP A 195 -5.36 -4.34 -8.08
N HIS A 196 -5.20 -4.96 -6.91
CA HIS A 196 -5.40 -4.31 -5.61
C HIS A 196 -4.63 -2.99 -5.43
N CYS A 197 -3.43 -2.81 -6.00
CA CYS A 197 -2.71 -1.53 -5.98
C CYS A 197 -3.15 -0.50 -7.03
N ALA A 198 -3.90 -0.91 -8.05
CA ALA A 198 -4.44 -0.02 -9.08
C ALA A 198 -5.58 0.85 -8.54
N PHE A 199 -6.29 0.36 -7.53
CA PHE A 199 -7.48 1.01 -7.01
C PHE A 199 -7.24 1.88 -5.78
N THR A 200 -5.97 2.08 -5.40
CA THR A 200 -5.53 3.05 -4.38
C THR A 200 -4.38 3.92 -4.90
N ILE A 201 -4.52 5.23 -4.74
CA ILE A 201 -3.45 6.22 -4.94
C ILE A 201 -3.02 6.76 -3.58
N PHE A 202 -1.73 6.94 -3.41
CA PHE A 202 -1.14 7.63 -2.26
C PHE A 202 -0.60 8.99 -2.70
N GLY A 203 -0.89 10.03 -1.91
CA GLY A 203 -0.52 11.42 -2.18
C GLY A 203 0.51 11.94 -1.19
N LYS A 204 1.33 12.91 -1.62
CA LYS A 204 2.32 13.58 -0.78
C LYS A 204 1.82 14.83 -0.06
N ASP A 205 0.60 15.25 -0.37
CA ASP A 205 0.02 16.44 0.23
C ASP A 205 -1.11 16.02 1.17
N ASP A 206 -1.34 16.79 2.23
CA ASP A 206 -2.40 16.58 3.22
C ASP A 206 -3.78 17.11 2.76
N GLY A 207 -3.91 17.35 1.45
CA GLY A 207 -5.14 17.78 0.78
C GLY A 207 -5.81 16.68 -0.05
N PRO A 208 -6.89 17.02 -0.79
CA PRO A 208 -7.59 16.05 -1.62
C PRO A 208 -6.75 15.63 -2.83
N ILE A 209 -6.74 14.32 -3.12
CA ILE A 209 -6.09 13.79 -4.31
C ILE A 209 -7.02 13.98 -5.52
N ALA A 210 -6.64 14.89 -6.43
CA ALA A 210 -7.42 15.19 -7.63
C ALA A 210 -7.48 14.01 -8.63
N GLY A 211 -6.41 13.22 -8.72
CA GLY A 211 -6.33 12.05 -9.60
C GLY A 211 -7.33 10.94 -9.24
N GLN A 212 -7.55 10.03 -10.19
CA GLN A 212 -8.35 8.83 -10.00
C GLN A 212 -7.46 7.59 -9.92
N PRO A 213 -7.74 6.63 -9.02
CA PRO A 213 -7.11 5.32 -9.07
C PRO A 213 -7.33 4.68 -10.45
N ALA A 214 -6.23 4.35 -11.11
CA ALA A 214 -6.19 3.67 -12.39
C ALA A 214 -5.21 2.50 -12.28
N LYS A 215 -5.38 1.48 -13.14
CA LYS A 215 -4.31 0.49 -13.38
C LYS A 215 -3.03 1.29 -13.57
N ARG A 216 -2.10 1.12 -12.63
CA ARG A 216 -0.82 1.83 -12.66
C ARG A 216 -0.25 1.54 -14.03
N SER A 217 -0.20 2.55 -14.90
CA SER A 217 0.56 2.41 -16.13
C SER A 217 2.00 2.11 -15.70
N ASP A 218 2.71 1.29 -16.44
CA ASP A 218 4.18 1.16 -16.32
C ASP A 218 4.92 2.52 -16.48
N LEU A 219 4.18 3.59 -16.75
CA LEU A 219 4.64 4.95 -16.91
C LEU A 219 4.82 5.64 -15.54
N ASP A 220 6.10 5.94 -15.29
CA ASP A 220 6.73 6.80 -14.29
C ASP A 220 6.67 6.33 -12.83
N ARG A 221 7.50 5.32 -12.52
CA ARG A 221 8.06 5.16 -11.17
C ARG A 221 8.66 6.51 -10.73
N PRO A 222 8.39 7.03 -9.52
CA PRO A 222 8.97 8.29 -9.05
C PRO A 222 10.51 8.27 -9.13
N ASP A 223 11.13 9.43 -9.39
CA ASP A 223 12.60 9.54 -9.52
C ASP A 223 13.35 8.96 -8.32
N TRP A 224 12.85 9.16 -7.09
CA TRP A 224 13.48 8.61 -5.89
C TRP A 224 13.48 7.07 -5.84
N ILE A 225 12.56 6.41 -6.55
CA ILE A 225 12.53 4.96 -6.74
C ILE A 225 13.45 4.54 -7.89
N ILE A 226 13.39 5.25 -9.03
CA ILE A 226 14.22 4.94 -10.21
C ILE A 226 15.71 5.12 -9.90
N ASN A 227 16.05 6.17 -9.14
CA ASN A 227 17.42 6.55 -8.83
C ASN A 227 17.96 5.85 -7.58
N ARG A 228 17.28 4.81 -7.07
CA ARG A 228 17.70 4.05 -5.89
C ARG A 228 17.94 2.58 -6.23
N LEU A 229 19.01 2.04 -5.66
CA LEU A 229 19.30 0.61 -5.62
C LEU A 229 19.28 0.16 -4.16
N ILE A 230 18.61 -0.95 -3.88
CA ILE A 230 18.66 -1.61 -2.58
C ILE A 230 19.46 -2.91 -2.73
N THR A 231 20.42 -3.13 -1.84
CA THR A 231 21.19 -4.37 -1.75
C THR A 231 20.92 -5.01 -0.40
N SER A 232 20.68 -6.31 -0.34
CA SER A 232 20.38 -7.02 0.90
C SER A 232 21.19 -8.30 1.05
N ASP A 233 21.75 -8.53 2.23
CA ASP A 233 22.37 -9.80 2.63
C ASP A 233 21.46 -10.64 3.55
N ILE A 234 20.24 -10.16 3.82
CA ILE A 234 19.28 -10.81 4.71
C ILE A 234 18.70 -12.05 3.99
N PRO A 235 18.83 -13.28 4.53
CA PRO A 235 18.48 -14.52 3.81
C PRO A 235 17.03 -14.63 3.32
N SER A 236 16.09 -13.90 3.91
CA SER A 236 14.68 -13.88 3.53
C SER A 236 14.32 -12.81 2.49
N GLN A 237 15.29 -12.01 2.01
CA GLN A 237 15.05 -10.95 1.04
C GLN A 237 15.69 -11.31 -0.32
N LEU A 238 14.92 -12.00 -1.15
CA LEU A 238 15.40 -12.57 -2.42
C LEU A 238 15.00 -11.68 -3.61
N ALA A 239 15.94 -11.41 -4.52
CA ALA A 239 15.63 -10.64 -5.72
C ALA A 239 14.67 -11.37 -6.65
N ARG A 240 14.76 -12.71 -6.70
CA ARG A 240 13.87 -13.54 -7.52
C ARG A 240 12.40 -13.43 -7.10
N GLU A 241 12.12 -13.36 -5.80
CA GLU A 241 10.75 -13.21 -5.28
C GLU A 241 10.13 -11.89 -5.74
N LEU A 242 10.91 -10.81 -5.68
CA LEU A 242 10.48 -9.52 -6.20
C LEU A 242 10.32 -9.60 -7.72
N CYS A 243 11.32 -10.06 -8.47
CA CYS A 243 11.27 -10.00 -9.93
C CYS A 243 10.16 -10.82 -10.58
N TYR A 244 9.84 -11.99 -10.01
CA TYR A 244 8.76 -12.83 -10.52
C TYR A 244 7.39 -12.46 -9.96
N SER A 245 7.33 -11.59 -8.96
CA SER A 245 6.08 -11.06 -8.48
C SER A 245 5.54 -10.01 -9.46
N ASN A 246 4.33 -10.25 -9.96
CA ASN A 246 3.57 -9.28 -10.73
C ASN A 246 3.11 -8.08 -9.88
N THR A 247 3.14 -8.18 -8.54
CA THR A 247 2.76 -7.10 -7.61
C THR A 247 3.92 -6.29 -7.10
N SER A 248 5.12 -6.88 -7.07
CA SER A 248 6.24 -6.20 -6.44
C SER A 248 6.52 -4.90 -7.17
N TRP A 249 6.83 -3.88 -6.40
CA TRP A 249 7.10 -2.55 -6.91
C TRP A 249 8.23 -2.00 -6.05
N GLY A 250 9.01 -1.04 -6.57
CA GLY A 250 10.04 -0.40 -5.79
C GLY A 250 11.34 -0.18 -6.55
N PRO A 251 12.39 0.25 -5.82
CA PRO A 251 13.72 0.44 -6.37
C PRO A 251 14.24 -0.86 -6.97
N ASP A 252 15.20 -0.77 -7.88
CA ASP A 252 15.89 -1.96 -8.34
C ASP A 252 16.61 -2.64 -7.14
N PHE A 253 16.70 -3.96 -7.15
CA PHE A 253 17.02 -4.74 -5.95
C PHE A 253 18.07 -5.83 -6.20
N ILE A 254 19.05 -5.94 -5.31
CA ILE A 254 19.97 -7.07 -5.20
C ILE A 254 19.65 -7.84 -3.92
N GLY A 255 19.33 -9.12 -4.07
CA GLY A 255 18.94 -9.97 -2.96
C GLY A 255 20.06 -10.88 -2.47
N ALA A 256 19.82 -11.50 -1.31
CA ALA A 256 20.74 -12.45 -0.70
C ALA A 256 20.91 -13.74 -1.53
N ASP A 257 20.01 -13.98 -2.49
CA ASP A 257 20.11 -15.03 -3.51
C ASP A 257 21.19 -14.75 -4.57
N GLY A 258 21.84 -13.59 -4.54
CA GLY A 258 22.91 -13.26 -5.47
C GLY A 258 22.40 -12.90 -6.87
N TYR A 259 21.16 -12.42 -6.96
CA TYR A 259 20.55 -11.92 -8.20
C TYR A 259 20.22 -10.42 -8.08
N PHE A 260 20.19 -9.77 -9.23
CA PHE A 260 19.69 -8.41 -9.44
C PHE A 260 18.35 -8.47 -10.16
N CYS A 261 17.37 -7.71 -9.67
CA CYS A 261 16.12 -7.47 -10.36
C CYS A 261 16.05 -6.03 -10.88
N ASP A 262 15.96 -5.88 -12.20
CA ASP A 262 15.50 -4.63 -12.82
C ASP A 262 13.99 -4.54 -12.59
N MET A 263 13.58 -3.73 -11.60
CA MET A 263 12.17 -3.65 -11.19
C MET A 263 11.32 -2.86 -12.19
N SER A 264 11.91 -2.08 -13.10
CA SER A 264 11.16 -1.48 -14.22
C SER A 264 10.79 -2.50 -15.28
N LYS A 265 11.69 -3.45 -15.55
CA LYS A 265 11.53 -4.41 -16.65
C LYS A 265 11.10 -5.79 -16.19
N LYS A 266 11.10 -6.03 -14.88
CA LYS A 266 10.98 -7.37 -14.27
C LYS A 266 11.99 -8.36 -14.86
N GLU A 267 13.20 -7.87 -15.09
CA GLU A 267 14.30 -8.68 -15.65
C GLU A 267 15.24 -9.10 -14.53
N LEU A 268 15.30 -10.40 -14.28
CA LEU A 268 16.20 -11.00 -13.30
C LEU A 268 17.53 -11.34 -13.98
N MET A 269 18.65 -10.88 -13.41
CA MET A 269 20.00 -11.19 -13.87
C MET A 269 20.88 -11.66 -12.70
N PRO A 270 21.75 -12.67 -12.89
CA PRO A 270 22.65 -13.11 -11.84
C PRO A 270 23.76 -12.09 -11.60
N LEU A 271 24.27 -12.01 -10.37
CA LEU A 271 25.52 -11.31 -10.12
C LEU A 271 26.71 -12.13 -10.61
N CYS A 272 27.74 -11.47 -11.13
CA CYS A 272 28.95 -12.15 -11.59
C CYS A 272 29.74 -12.82 -10.45
N SER A 273 29.53 -12.40 -9.20
CA SER A 273 30.07 -13.06 -8.01
C SER A 273 29.37 -14.39 -7.70
N THR A 274 28.14 -14.55 -8.18
CA THR A 274 27.30 -15.74 -7.95
C THR A 274 27.42 -16.71 -9.12
N GLU A 275 27.26 -16.21 -10.34
CA GLU A 275 27.35 -16.99 -11.58
C GLU A 275 28.22 -16.27 -12.61
N ASP A 276 29.31 -16.94 -13.02
CA ASP A 276 30.22 -16.42 -14.05
C ASP A 276 29.66 -16.72 -15.46
N VAL A 277 28.67 -15.93 -15.87
CA VAL A 277 27.97 -16.08 -17.15
C VAL A 277 27.94 -14.76 -17.93
N ASN A 278 27.84 -14.87 -19.26
CA ASN A 278 27.68 -13.69 -20.10
C ASN A 278 26.37 -12.96 -19.77
N GLY A 279 26.42 -11.66 -19.54
CA GLY A 279 25.27 -10.85 -19.13
C GLY A 279 25.06 -10.74 -17.62
N CYS A 280 25.93 -11.33 -16.79
CA CYS A 280 25.90 -11.14 -15.35
C CYS A 280 26.16 -9.68 -14.95
N ILE A 281 25.75 -9.34 -13.74
CA ILE A 281 25.81 -7.99 -13.18
C ILE A 281 26.92 -7.88 -12.15
N GLU A 282 27.71 -6.80 -12.24
CA GLU A 282 28.56 -6.32 -11.15
C GLU A 282 27.99 -5.01 -10.64
N TYR A 283 28.02 -4.79 -9.32
CA TYR A 283 27.63 -3.50 -8.76
C TYR A 283 28.86 -2.81 -8.17
N ASP A 284 28.98 -1.52 -8.42
CA ASP A 284 30.01 -0.66 -7.84
C ASP A 284 29.32 0.31 -6.87
N ALA A 285 29.53 0.10 -5.57
CA ALA A 285 28.96 0.94 -4.53
C ALA A 285 29.55 2.37 -4.52
N THR A 286 30.79 2.53 -4.98
CA THR A 286 31.50 3.82 -4.97
C THR A 286 30.99 4.70 -6.10
N GLU A 287 30.95 4.15 -7.31
CA GLU A 287 30.45 4.83 -8.51
C GLU A 287 28.92 4.86 -8.59
N LYS A 288 28.25 4.13 -7.68
CA LYS A 288 26.79 3.95 -7.65
C LYS A 288 26.22 3.46 -8.98
N THR A 289 26.94 2.55 -9.62
CA THR A 289 26.55 1.99 -10.91
C THR A 289 26.40 0.48 -10.86
N ILE A 290 25.58 -0.03 -11.76
CA ILE A 290 25.47 -1.44 -12.09
C ILE A 290 26.10 -1.61 -13.46
N LEU A 291 27.11 -2.48 -13.55
CA LEU A 291 27.81 -2.84 -14.78
C LEU A 291 27.30 -4.19 -15.27
N LYS A 292 27.01 -4.29 -16.58
CA LYS A 292 26.71 -5.56 -17.22
C LYS A 292 27.97 -6.08 -17.91
N ARG A 293 28.36 -7.31 -17.55
CA ARG A 293 29.48 -8.00 -18.20
C ARG A 293 29.00 -8.60 -19.52
N SER A 294 29.71 -8.32 -20.60
CA SER A 294 29.43 -8.87 -21.92
C SER A 294 30.69 -9.40 -22.57
N THR A 295 30.59 -10.52 -23.28
CA THR A 295 31.73 -11.09 -24.02
C THR A 295 31.52 -10.92 -25.51
N ILE A 296 32.32 -10.06 -26.16
CA ILE A 296 32.26 -9.80 -27.59
C ILE A 296 33.59 -10.24 -28.21
N ALA A 297 33.54 -11.15 -29.19
CA ALA A 297 34.72 -11.65 -29.91
C ALA A 297 35.88 -12.11 -28.97
N ARG A 298 35.54 -12.85 -27.90
CA ARG A 298 36.47 -13.34 -26.86
C ARG A 298 37.13 -12.27 -25.99
N ARG A 299 36.66 -11.02 -26.02
CA ARG A 299 37.05 -9.96 -25.09
C ARG A 299 35.91 -9.67 -24.13
N GLU A 300 36.23 -9.53 -22.85
CA GLU A 300 35.29 -9.09 -21.84
C GLU A 300 35.15 -7.56 -21.89
N VAL A 301 33.91 -7.09 -21.88
CA VAL A 301 33.54 -5.68 -21.85
C VAL A 301 32.52 -5.48 -20.73
N LYS A 302 32.84 -4.58 -19.80
CA LYS A 302 31.91 -4.12 -18.77
C LYS A 302 31.34 -2.78 -19.20
N SER A 303 30.03 -2.70 -19.34
CA SER A 303 29.33 -1.45 -19.68
C SER A 303 28.38 -1.05 -18.58
N VAL A 304 28.23 0.25 -18.36
CA VAL A 304 27.24 0.79 -17.41
C VAL A 304 25.85 0.39 -17.90
N HIS A 305 25.17 -0.42 -17.10
CA HIS A 305 23.79 -0.84 -17.34
C HIS A 305 22.81 0.15 -16.72
N LYS A 306 23.05 0.57 -15.46
CA LYS A 306 22.28 1.61 -14.76
C LYS A 306 23.16 2.40 -13.80
N SER A 307 22.75 3.62 -13.48
CA SER A 307 23.38 4.50 -12.48
C SER A 307 22.31 4.97 -11.48
N TYR A 308 22.69 5.16 -10.23
CA TYR A 308 21.77 5.52 -9.14
C TYR A 308 22.31 6.71 -8.35
N GLU A 309 21.42 7.52 -7.79
CA GLU A 309 21.78 8.59 -6.86
C GLU A 309 22.02 8.04 -5.45
N THR A 310 21.28 6.99 -5.07
CA THR A 310 21.32 6.41 -3.73
C THR A 310 21.44 4.89 -3.79
N ILE A 311 22.34 4.33 -2.97
CA ILE A 311 22.42 2.90 -2.69
C ILE A 311 22.13 2.69 -1.21
N THR A 312 21.29 1.72 -0.89
CA THR A 312 20.96 1.35 0.49
C THR A 312 21.29 -0.11 0.73
N HIS A 313 22.02 -0.38 1.81
CA HIS A 313 22.40 -1.72 2.20
C HIS A 313 21.55 -2.18 3.39
N ASN A 314 20.77 -3.24 3.20
CA ASN A 314 20.06 -3.93 4.27
C ASN A 314 20.96 -5.04 4.79
N SER A 315 21.36 -4.95 6.05
CA SER A 315 22.09 -6.02 6.72
C SER A 315 21.51 -6.33 8.08
N ASN A 316 21.67 -7.57 8.54
CA ASN A 316 21.39 -7.91 9.93
C ASN A 316 22.30 -7.06 10.83
N SER A 317 21.69 -6.22 11.68
CA SER A 317 22.40 -5.53 12.75
C SER A 317 23.11 -6.56 13.63
N THR A 318 24.41 -6.42 13.80
CA THR A 318 25.12 -7.02 14.94
C THR A 318 25.06 -6.08 16.13
#